data_AF-A0A7S1MV58-F1
#
_entry.id   AF-A0A7S1MV58-F1
#
_cell.length_a   1.000
_cell.length_b   1.000
_cell.length_c   1.000
_cell.angle_alpha   90.00
_cell.angle_beta   90.00
_cell.angle_gamma   90.00
#
_symmetry.space_group_name_H-M   'P 1'
#
loop_
_entity.id
_entity.type
_entity.pdbx_description
1 polymer ?
#
loop_
_entity_poly.entity_id
_entity_poly.type
_entity_poly.pdbx_seq_one_letter_code
_entity_poly.pdbx_strand_id
1 'polypeptide(L)'
;RLRMSPGSVQGTPQQQVGGRNCLADLARAGDMRNLEKLALDLARLARGGDQEAALDLLTGPGGDPSSVSSLSSYLSHLSTVDGASENSNKDKDVSFSMHITTIRQAGPAAFTVEHVQSGLTDSAPDQAHLDAQLLVSLTQPLLEASGVRAPKGGQQSFTAELTAADSRVLVDALLAVCHHVKKLTAKEPRLLELQSPCYVLGDIHGNLTDLEFFRSRVWPNDPQATAGEFLFLGDFVDRGLDSVPVVAYIMAMKVLNPGKWWMIRGNHETREVNGNTEHYQGGSFLNQCLQAFGDHVGNVVWEAVNTFFDTLPLAATIDNQIFCVHGGIPRELCAHDASLDLIRRVECPLRSAQASQMVYDMLWSDPSTPEQE
;
A
#
# COMPACT_ATOMS: atom_id res chain seq x y z
N ARG A 1 -2.72 16.13 -8.52
CA ARG A 1 -2.32 17.54 -8.75
C ARG A 1 -3.53 18.36 -9.20
N LEU A 2 -4.03 19.30 -8.40
CA LEU A 2 -5.01 20.31 -8.84
C LEU A 2 -4.26 21.61 -9.14
N ARG A 3 -4.41 22.16 -10.36
CA ARG A 3 -3.84 23.44 -10.77
C ARG A 3 -4.93 24.50 -10.56
N MET A 4 -4.74 25.40 -9.61
CA MET A 4 -5.66 26.52 -9.40
C MET A 4 -5.19 27.77 -10.15
N SER A 5 -6.10 28.39 -10.91
CA SER A 5 -5.92 29.71 -11.50
C SER A 5 -6.20 30.78 -10.43
N PRO A 6 -5.46 31.92 -10.43
CA PRO A 6 -5.64 32.95 -9.42
C PRO A 6 -6.91 33.76 -9.71
N GLY A 7 -8.00 33.43 -9.04
CA GLY A 7 -9.20 34.26 -8.96
C GLY A 7 -9.09 35.20 -7.77
N SER A 8 -8.97 36.50 -8.02
CA SER A 8 -9.02 37.54 -6.99
C SER A 8 -10.41 37.61 -6.37
N VAL A 9 -10.52 37.32 -5.07
CA VAL A 9 -11.71 37.68 -4.28
C VAL A 9 -11.26 38.38 -3.00
N GLN A 10 -11.50 39.69 -2.96
CA GLN A 10 -11.47 40.48 -1.75
C GLN A 10 -12.65 40.05 -0.87
N GLY A 11 -12.37 39.54 0.32
CA GLY A 11 -13.35 39.25 1.37
C GLY A 11 -12.79 39.69 2.72
N THR A 12 -13.52 40.56 3.40
CA THR A 12 -13.17 41.19 4.69
C THR A 12 -12.88 40.19 5.82
N PRO A 13 -11.95 40.50 6.73
CA PRO A 13 -11.57 39.59 7.81
C PRO A 13 -12.66 39.54 8.88
N GLN A 14 -13.33 38.40 9.04
CA GLN A 14 -14.13 38.13 10.23
C GLN A 14 -13.20 37.73 11.39
N GLN A 15 -13.40 38.39 12.53
CA GLN A 15 -12.65 38.24 13.77
C GLN A 15 -12.65 36.79 14.29
N GLN A 16 -11.47 36.32 14.66
CA GLN A 16 -11.27 35.12 15.46
C GLN A 16 -11.90 35.28 16.85
N VAL A 17 -12.79 34.35 17.19
CA VAL A 17 -13.08 33.97 18.58
C VAL A 17 -12.54 32.56 18.75
N GLY A 18 -11.70 32.36 19.76
CA GLY A 18 -10.91 31.13 19.95
C GLY A 18 -11.75 29.85 19.88
N GLY A 19 -11.49 29.03 18.87
CA GLY A 19 -12.13 27.74 18.65
C GLY A 19 -11.27 26.91 17.70
N ARG A 20 -11.18 25.60 17.93
CA ARG A 20 -10.49 24.66 17.04
C ARG A 20 -11.08 24.80 15.63
N ASN A 21 -10.24 24.91 14.60
CA ASN A 21 -10.71 24.91 13.21
C ASN A 21 -11.35 23.54 12.92
N CYS A 22 -12.57 23.53 12.39
CA CYS A 22 -13.21 22.30 11.94
C CYS A 22 -12.66 21.87 10.58
N LEU A 23 -12.94 20.63 10.19
CA LEU A 23 -12.43 20.03 8.95
C LEU A 23 -12.87 20.85 7.72
N ALA A 24 -14.08 21.41 7.74
CA ALA A 24 -14.58 22.30 6.69
C ALA A 24 -13.84 23.64 6.61
N ASP A 25 -13.40 24.20 7.74
CA ASP A 25 -12.65 25.46 7.78
C ASP A 25 -11.20 25.28 7.32
N LEU A 26 -10.57 24.17 7.71
CA LEU A 26 -9.22 23.82 7.28
C LEU A 26 -9.17 23.51 5.78
N ALA A 27 -10.19 22.83 5.25
CA ALA A 27 -10.34 22.58 3.82
C ALA A 27 -10.48 23.90 3.03
N ARG A 28 -11.29 24.85 3.53
CA ARG A 28 -11.43 26.19 2.92
C ARG A 28 -10.13 26.99 2.97
N ALA A 29 -9.33 26.83 4.03
CA ALA A 29 -8.05 27.49 4.21
C ALA A 29 -6.88 26.83 3.46
N GLY A 30 -7.08 25.64 2.87
CA GLY A 30 -6.02 24.88 2.19
C GLY A 30 -4.94 24.33 3.14
N ASP A 31 -5.25 24.22 4.43
CA ASP A 31 -4.33 23.75 5.47
C ASP A 31 -4.36 22.22 5.59
N MET A 32 -3.79 21.57 4.57
CA MET A 32 -3.84 20.10 4.40
C MET A 32 -3.20 19.32 5.55
N ARG A 33 -2.20 19.90 6.23
CA ARG A 33 -1.51 19.24 7.35
C ARG A 33 -2.39 19.11 8.58
N ASN A 34 -3.16 20.15 8.88
CA ASN A 34 -4.11 20.10 9.99
C ASN A 34 -5.39 19.33 9.63
N LEU A 35 -5.76 19.31 8.33
CA LEU A 35 -6.89 18.53 7.82
C LEU A 35 -6.71 17.02 8.06
N GLU A 36 -5.53 16.49 7.75
CA GLU A 36 -5.21 15.07 7.90
C GLU A 36 -5.25 14.63 9.38
N LYS A 37 -4.71 15.47 10.26
CA LYS A 37 -4.76 15.25 11.71
C LYS A 37 -6.20 15.23 12.25
N LEU A 38 -7.04 16.14 11.76
CA LEU A 38 -8.46 16.19 12.14
C LEU A 38 -9.27 15.02 11.56
N ALA A 39 -8.93 14.52 10.36
CA ALA A 39 -9.56 13.35 9.77
C ALA A 39 -9.26 12.06 10.55
N LEU A 40 -8.04 11.92 11.08
CA LEU A 40 -7.67 10.82 11.97
C LEU A 40 -8.40 10.89 13.31
N ASP A 41 -8.55 12.09 13.89
CA ASP A 41 -9.32 12.29 15.11
C ASP A 41 -10.82 12.03 14.89
N LEU A 42 -11.37 12.36 13.71
CA LEU A 42 -12.73 11.98 13.31
C LEU A 42 -12.90 10.46 13.25
N ALA A 43 -11.95 9.75 12.64
CA ALA A 43 -11.97 8.28 12.56
C ALA A 43 -11.82 7.60 13.93
N ARG A 44 -11.21 8.28 14.92
CA ARG A 44 -11.15 7.82 16.31
C ARG A 44 -12.46 8.07 17.04
N LEU A 45 -13.04 9.26 16.92
CA LEU A 45 -14.33 9.61 17.53
C LEU A 45 -15.48 8.75 16.97
N ALA A 46 -15.48 8.49 15.66
CA ALA A 46 -16.44 7.61 15.02
C ALA A 46 -16.34 6.15 15.52
N ARG A 47 -15.13 5.67 15.83
CA ARG A 47 -14.92 4.34 16.45
C ARG A 47 -15.29 4.29 17.93
N GLY A 48 -15.25 5.44 18.62
CA GLY A 48 -15.63 5.58 20.03
C GLY A 48 -17.11 5.85 20.27
N GLY A 49 -17.92 6.04 19.22
CA GLY A 49 -19.37 6.30 19.33
C GLY A 49 -19.75 7.74 19.73
N ASP A 50 -18.80 8.68 19.78
CA ASP A 50 -19.05 10.07 20.19
C ASP A 50 -19.47 10.93 18.99
N GLN A 51 -20.77 10.83 18.65
CA GLN A 51 -21.36 11.45 17.46
C GLN A 51 -21.39 12.98 17.52
N GLU A 52 -21.57 13.55 18.72
CA GLU A 52 -21.63 15.00 18.92
C GLU A 52 -20.24 15.62 18.72
N ALA A 53 -19.19 15.01 19.29
CA ALA A 53 -17.82 15.45 19.08
C ALA A 53 -17.37 15.27 17.62
N ALA A 54 -17.80 14.21 16.94
CA ALA A 54 -17.51 13.98 15.53
C ALA A 54 -18.15 15.04 14.62
N LEU A 55 -19.40 15.43 14.91
CA LEU A 55 -20.10 16.48 14.17
C LEU A 55 -19.44 17.84 14.39
N ASP A 56 -19.13 18.19 15.64
CA ASP A 56 -18.41 19.43 15.97
C ASP A 56 -17.04 19.51 15.29
N LEU A 57 -16.34 18.37 15.13
CA LEU A 57 -15.05 18.31 14.43
C LEU A 57 -15.19 18.56 12.92
N LEU A 58 -16.32 18.18 12.34
CA LEU A 58 -16.62 18.33 10.91
C LEU A 58 -17.12 19.73 10.55
N THR A 59 -18.05 20.26 11.34
CA THR A 59 -18.80 21.49 11.00
C THR A 59 -18.50 22.68 11.90
N GLY A 60 -17.74 22.48 12.98
CA GLY A 60 -17.52 23.46 14.04
C GLY A 60 -18.63 23.41 15.10
N PRO A 61 -18.41 24.06 16.26
CA PRO A 61 -19.33 24.01 17.39
C PRO A 61 -20.71 24.55 17.02
N GLY A 62 -21.76 23.73 17.17
CA GLY A 62 -23.14 24.13 16.89
C GLY A 62 -23.49 24.19 15.39
N GLY A 63 -22.72 23.51 14.53
CA GLY A 63 -22.99 23.42 13.09
C GLY A 63 -24.31 22.70 12.77
N ASP A 64 -25.02 23.19 11.75
CA ASP A 64 -26.29 22.62 11.30
C ASP A 64 -26.06 21.26 10.61
N PRO A 65 -26.56 20.14 11.16
CA PRO A 65 -26.39 18.80 10.58
C PRO A 65 -26.96 18.68 9.16
N SER A 66 -27.92 19.53 8.78
CA SER A 66 -28.53 19.53 7.46
C SER A 66 -27.65 20.13 6.36
N SER A 67 -26.62 20.90 6.73
CA SER A 67 -25.63 21.47 5.81
C SER A 67 -24.69 20.40 5.22
N VAL A 68 -24.66 19.21 5.83
CA VAL A 68 -23.94 18.04 5.36
C VAL A 68 -24.96 16.93 5.12
N SER A 69 -25.68 17.05 4.01
CA SER A 69 -26.80 16.16 3.64
C SER A 69 -26.49 14.65 3.65
N SER A 70 -25.22 14.24 3.68
CA SER A 70 -24.77 12.84 3.77
C SER A 70 -24.36 12.37 5.17
N LEU A 71 -24.19 13.26 6.16
CA LEU A 71 -23.74 12.89 7.52
C LEU A 71 -24.82 12.21 8.36
N SER A 72 -26.09 12.62 8.18
CA SER A 72 -27.21 11.93 8.82
C SER A 72 -27.27 10.45 8.45
N SER A 73 -26.95 10.12 7.19
CA SER A 73 -26.89 8.73 6.70
C SER A 73 -25.65 7.99 7.22
N TYR A 74 -24.52 8.69 7.35
CA TYR A 74 -23.26 8.13 7.87
C TYR A 74 -23.33 7.85 9.39
N LEU A 75 -23.90 8.77 10.17
CA LEU A 75 -24.07 8.64 11.62
C LEU A 75 -25.23 7.69 11.99
N SER A 76 -26.31 7.63 11.20
CA SER A 76 -27.40 6.64 11.42
C SER A 76 -26.96 5.20 11.19
N HIS A 77 -25.92 4.98 10.38
CA HIS A 77 -25.32 3.66 10.17
C HIS A 77 -24.31 3.27 11.27
N LEU A 78 -23.81 4.23 12.04
CA LEU A 78 -22.91 3.98 13.18
C LEU A 78 -23.68 3.68 14.49
N SER A 79 -24.89 4.22 14.66
CA SER A 79 -25.70 4.03 15.88
C SER A 79 -26.41 2.67 15.98
N THR A 80 -26.40 1.84 14.95
CA THR A 80 -27.02 0.49 14.97
C THR A 80 -26.14 -0.59 15.61
N VAL A 81 -24.99 -0.24 16.20
CA VAL A 81 -24.06 -1.21 16.83
C VAL A 81 -24.37 -1.45 18.31
N ASP A 82 -25.09 -0.56 19.00
CA ASP A 82 -25.45 -0.71 20.42
C ASP A 82 -26.94 -1.04 20.59
N GLY A 83 -27.29 -2.31 20.42
CA GLY A 83 -28.68 -2.74 20.63
C GLY A 83 -28.97 -4.21 20.34
N ALA A 84 -28.08 -5.13 20.72
CA ALA A 84 -28.41 -6.55 20.70
C ALA A 84 -29.31 -6.91 21.90
N SER A 85 -30.63 -7.04 21.67
CA SER A 85 -31.48 -7.94 22.46
C SER A 85 -31.95 -9.09 21.59
N GLU A 86 -31.77 -10.29 22.11
CA GLU A 86 -32.10 -11.62 21.60
C GLU A 86 -33.39 -11.72 20.75
N ASN A 87 -33.27 -12.07 19.46
CA ASN A 87 -33.82 -13.31 18.89
C ASN A 87 -33.78 -13.36 17.34
N SER A 88 -33.42 -14.55 16.85
CA SER A 88 -33.75 -15.17 15.55
C SER A 88 -33.60 -14.39 14.23
N ASN A 89 -32.56 -14.81 13.48
CA ASN A 89 -32.52 -15.16 12.05
C ASN A 89 -33.00 -14.16 10.95
N LYS A 90 -32.00 -13.81 10.12
CA LYS A 90 -31.98 -13.41 8.70
C LYS A 90 -32.19 -11.94 8.30
N ASP A 91 -31.08 -11.45 7.73
CA ASP A 91 -30.90 -10.49 6.65
C ASP A 91 -31.36 -9.04 6.87
N LYS A 92 -30.45 -8.27 7.48
CA LYS A 92 -30.31 -6.84 7.19
C LYS A 92 -28.83 -6.54 7.00
N ASP A 93 -28.38 -6.67 5.77
CA ASP A 93 -27.05 -6.25 5.33
C ASP A 93 -26.89 -4.74 5.54
N VAL A 94 -25.82 -4.36 6.24
CA VAL A 94 -25.36 -2.97 6.36
C VAL A 94 -24.11 -2.83 5.52
N SER A 95 -24.20 -2.11 4.40
CA SER A 95 -23.12 -1.86 3.46
C SER A 95 -22.20 -0.73 3.92
N PHE A 96 -20.88 -0.90 3.82
CA PHE A 96 -19.91 0.19 3.86
C PHE A 96 -19.15 0.26 2.54
N SER A 97 -19.40 1.31 1.77
CA SER A 97 -18.62 1.71 0.60
C SER A 97 -17.80 2.94 0.98
N MET A 98 -16.47 2.85 0.94
CA MET A 98 -15.64 4.03 1.08
C MET A 98 -15.65 4.79 -0.26
N HIS A 99 -16.57 5.75 -0.33
CA HIS A 99 -16.81 6.57 -1.51
C HIS A 99 -15.68 7.60 -1.70
N ILE A 100 -14.93 7.51 -2.79
CA ILE A 100 -14.09 8.62 -3.25
C ILE A 100 -15.04 9.75 -3.70
N THR A 101 -15.25 10.72 -2.82
CA THR A 101 -16.08 11.90 -3.12
C THR A 101 -15.26 12.88 -3.94
N THR A 102 -15.47 12.88 -5.26
CA THR A 102 -14.89 13.90 -6.14
C THR A 102 -15.77 15.14 -6.09
N ILE A 103 -15.31 16.19 -5.43
CA ILE A 103 -16.00 17.49 -5.42
C ILE A 103 -15.62 18.23 -6.70
N ARG A 104 -16.56 18.39 -7.63
CA ARG A 104 -16.40 19.28 -8.79
C ARG A 104 -17.10 20.60 -8.52
N GLN A 105 -16.41 21.71 -8.79
CA GLN A 105 -16.98 23.05 -8.70
C GLN A 105 -17.90 23.29 -9.91
N ALA A 106 -19.21 23.24 -9.68
CA ALA A 106 -20.23 23.58 -10.67
C ALA A 106 -20.56 25.08 -10.57
N GLY A 107 -19.61 25.92 -11.00
CA GLY A 107 -19.76 27.37 -11.01
C GLY A 107 -19.36 28.08 -9.71
N PRO A 108 -19.59 29.40 -9.62
CA PRO A 108 -18.94 30.26 -8.61
C PRO A 108 -19.42 30.06 -7.16
N ALA A 109 -20.51 29.32 -6.91
CA ALA A 109 -21.06 29.15 -5.56
C ALA A 109 -21.73 27.78 -5.29
N ALA A 110 -21.60 26.80 -6.18
CA ALA A 110 -22.21 25.48 -5.99
C ALA A 110 -21.20 24.36 -6.28
N PHE A 111 -21.13 23.39 -5.36
CA PHE A 111 -20.40 22.15 -5.55
C PHE A 111 -21.40 21.03 -5.78
N THR A 112 -21.17 20.22 -6.81
CA THR A 112 -21.92 18.98 -7.02
C THR A 112 -21.00 17.81 -6.73
N VAL A 113 -21.48 16.92 -5.85
CA VAL A 113 -20.84 15.64 -5.56
C VAL A 113 -21.39 14.63 -6.56
N GLU A 114 -20.55 14.19 -7.49
CA GLU A 114 -20.90 13.07 -8.38
C GLU A 114 -20.31 11.78 -7.83
N HIS A 115 -21.16 10.76 -7.67
CA HIS A 115 -20.77 9.40 -7.34
C HIS A 115 -20.12 8.75 -8.56
N VAL A 116 -18.83 8.44 -8.48
CA VAL A 116 -18.18 7.53 -9.43
C VAL A 116 -18.20 6.14 -8.80
N GLN A 117 -19.16 5.31 -9.21
CA GLN A 117 -19.08 3.86 -8.97
C GLN A 117 -17.95 3.30 -9.83
N SER A 118 -16.79 3.03 -9.23
CA SER A 118 -15.89 2.03 -9.79
C SER A 118 -16.63 0.69 -9.73
N GLY A 119 -16.66 -0.05 -10.84
CA GLY A 119 -17.45 -1.27 -11.03
C GLY A 119 -16.99 -2.47 -10.20
N LEU A 120 -16.97 -2.33 -8.87
CA LEU A 120 -16.76 -3.40 -7.91
C LEU A 120 -18.14 -3.93 -7.49
N THR A 121 -18.29 -5.24 -7.59
CA THR A 121 -19.49 -6.01 -7.24
C THR A 121 -20.04 -5.67 -5.85
N ASP A 122 -21.37 -5.69 -5.69
CA ASP A 122 -22.18 -5.37 -4.49
C ASP A 122 -21.86 -6.16 -3.18
N SER A 123 -20.70 -6.81 -3.05
CA SER A 123 -20.26 -7.47 -1.83
C SER A 123 -19.46 -6.51 -0.95
N ALA A 124 -19.75 -6.46 0.36
CA ALA A 124 -18.93 -5.74 1.33
C ALA A 124 -17.44 -6.11 1.19
N PRO A 125 -16.51 -5.14 1.31
CA PRO A 125 -15.08 -5.43 1.25
C PRO A 125 -14.74 -6.43 2.35
N ASP A 126 -14.04 -7.50 1.99
CA ASP A 126 -13.57 -8.46 2.96
C ASP A 126 -12.52 -7.82 3.90
N GLN A 127 -12.25 -8.48 5.03
CA GLN A 127 -11.29 -7.98 6.02
C GLN A 127 -9.91 -7.72 5.41
N ALA A 128 -9.51 -8.51 4.41
CA ALA A 128 -8.22 -8.34 3.74
C ALA A 128 -8.14 -7.00 3.00
N HIS A 129 -9.22 -6.62 2.32
CA HIS A 129 -9.32 -5.34 1.63
C HIS A 129 -9.26 -4.15 2.63
N LEU A 130 -9.96 -4.25 3.76
CA LEU A 130 -9.93 -3.21 4.80
C LEU A 130 -8.53 -3.05 5.43
N ASP A 131 -7.88 -4.16 5.77
CA ASP A 131 -6.52 -4.15 6.34
C ASP A 131 -5.51 -3.54 5.36
N ALA A 132 -5.64 -3.86 4.07
CA ALA A 132 -4.79 -3.31 3.02
C ALA A 132 -5.04 -1.81 2.79
N GLN A 133 -6.29 -1.35 2.80
CA GLN A 133 -6.62 0.07 2.72
C GLN A 133 -6.04 0.86 3.90
N LEU A 134 -6.13 0.31 5.11
CA LEU A 134 -5.48 0.90 6.29
C LEU A 134 -3.98 1.02 6.07
N LEU A 135 -3.31 -0.04 5.62
CA LEU A 135 -1.87 -0.01 5.39
C LEU A 135 -1.46 1.00 4.30
N VAL A 136 -2.24 1.13 3.22
CA VAL A 136 -2.04 2.20 2.24
C VAL A 136 -2.19 3.58 2.88
N SER A 137 -3.22 3.80 3.70
CA SER A 137 -3.44 5.11 4.35
C SER A 137 -2.30 5.52 5.28
N LEU A 138 -1.59 4.56 5.87
CA LEU A 138 -0.41 4.81 6.72
C LEU A 138 0.87 5.05 5.92
N THR A 139 0.99 4.48 4.71
CA THR A 139 2.23 4.47 3.92
C THR A 139 2.25 5.51 2.82
N GLN A 140 1.09 5.84 2.24
CA GLN A 140 0.97 6.79 1.14
C GLN A 140 1.46 8.21 1.50
N PRO A 141 1.19 8.77 2.69
CA PRO A 141 1.75 10.07 3.06
C PRO A 141 3.29 10.09 3.08
N LEU A 142 3.92 8.98 3.49
CA LEU A 142 5.38 8.82 3.49
C LEU A 142 5.91 8.78 2.05
N LEU A 143 5.21 8.06 1.18
CA LEU A 143 5.51 7.96 -0.25
C LEU A 143 5.39 9.34 -0.93
N GLU A 144 4.32 10.08 -0.70
CA GLU A 144 4.12 11.42 -1.27
C GLU A 144 5.15 12.43 -0.74
N ALA A 145 5.53 12.33 0.54
CA ALA A 145 6.56 13.18 1.14
C ALA A 145 7.97 12.91 0.58
N SER A 146 8.29 11.65 0.23
CA SER A 146 9.58 11.28 -0.36
C SER A 146 9.82 11.98 -1.70
N GLY A 147 8.77 12.11 -2.53
CA GLY A 147 8.84 12.77 -3.84
C GLY A 147 9.06 14.30 -3.79
N VAL A 148 8.92 14.93 -2.63
CA VAL A 148 9.07 16.39 -2.44
C VAL A 148 10.40 16.75 -1.76
N ARG A 149 11.06 15.80 -1.07
CA ARG A 149 12.34 16.04 -0.39
C ARG A 149 13.45 16.29 -1.43
N ALA A 150 13.93 17.54 -1.52
CA ALA A 150 15.15 17.83 -2.27
C ALA A 150 16.36 17.11 -1.61
N PRO A 151 17.32 16.58 -2.39
CA PRO A 151 18.48 15.89 -1.84
C PRO A 151 19.42 16.93 -1.22
N LYS A 152 19.22 17.24 0.06
CA LYS A 152 20.16 18.03 0.85
C LYS A 152 20.36 17.38 2.21
N GLY A 153 21.39 16.54 2.28
CA GLY A 153 22.03 16.10 3.52
C GLY A 153 21.25 15.03 4.31
N GLY A 154 21.76 13.80 4.27
CA GLY A 154 21.34 12.67 5.12
C GLY A 154 19.90 12.23 4.91
N GLN A 155 19.65 11.24 4.04
CA GLN A 155 18.37 10.53 4.07
C GLN A 155 18.25 9.85 5.45
N GLN A 156 17.24 10.24 6.22
CA GLN A 156 16.79 9.51 7.40
C GLN A 156 15.58 8.69 6.98
N SER A 157 15.50 7.45 7.47
CA SER A 157 14.36 6.56 7.23
C SER A 157 13.07 7.21 7.72
N PHE A 158 11.99 7.09 6.96
CA PHE A 158 10.69 7.62 7.35
C PHE A 158 10.12 6.95 8.62
N THR A 159 10.55 5.72 8.93
CA THR A 159 10.09 5.01 10.14
C THR A 159 10.77 5.53 11.41
N ALA A 160 11.89 6.26 11.30
CA ALA A 160 12.60 6.83 12.45
C ALA A 160 11.81 7.96 13.14
N GLU A 161 10.80 8.53 12.47
CA GLU A 161 9.99 9.64 12.97
C GLU A 161 8.64 9.16 13.60
N LEU A 162 8.37 7.85 13.64
CA LEU A 162 7.11 7.30 14.15
C LEU A 162 7.00 7.38 15.68
N THR A 163 5.81 7.76 16.18
CA THR A 163 5.51 7.65 17.62
C THR A 163 5.24 6.19 18.00
N ALA A 164 5.38 5.86 19.29
CA ALA A 164 5.08 4.50 19.77
C ALA A 164 3.64 4.03 19.50
N ALA A 165 2.68 4.95 19.40
CA ALA A 165 1.30 4.63 19.05
C ALA A 165 1.17 4.34 17.55
N ASP A 166 1.80 5.16 16.71
CA ASP A 166 1.79 4.98 15.25
C ASP A 166 2.52 3.70 14.85
N SER A 167 3.63 3.36 15.52
CA SER A 167 4.34 2.10 15.32
C SER A 167 3.48 0.87 15.61
N ARG A 168 2.62 0.90 16.64
CA ARG A 168 1.73 -0.24 16.95
C ARG A 168 0.68 -0.46 15.88
N VAL A 169 0.00 0.61 15.46
CA VAL A 169 -1.02 0.54 14.40
C VAL A 169 -0.40 0.06 13.09
N LEU A 170 0.79 0.54 12.74
CA LEU A 170 1.52 0.11 11.57
C LEU A 170 1.90 -1.38 11.64
N VAL A 171 2.41 -1.85 12.78
CA VAL A 171 2.76 -3.27 12.98
C VAL A 171 1.54 -4.17 12.83
N ASP A 172 0.42 -3.83 13.46
CA ASP A 172 -0.80 -4.64 13.39
C ASP A 172 -1.32 -4.73 11.94
N ALA A 173 -1.35 -3.59 11.22
CA ALA A 173 -1.73 -3.55 9.81
C ALA A 173 -0.74 -4.33 8.92
N LEU A 174 0.58 -4.18 9.14
CA LEU A 174 1.62 -4.93 8.44
C LEU A 174 1.44 -6.43 8.59
N LEU A 175 1.27 -6.93 9.81
CA LEU A 175 1.14 -8.36 10.09
C LEU A 175 -0.17 -8.93 9.51
N ALA A 176 -1.27 -8.17 9.59
CA ALA A 176 -2.54 -8.56 9.00
C ALA A 176 -2.43 -8.68 7.47
N VAL A 177 -1.93 -7.63 6.80
CA VAL A 177 -1.75 -7.63 5.35
C VAL A 177 -0.75 -8.70 4.92
N CYS A 178 0.35 -8.89 5.66
CA CYS A 178 1.33 -9.93 5.38
C CYS A 178 0.69 -11.33 5.38
N HIS A 179 -0.24 -11.60 6.30
CA HIS A 179 -0.98 -12.87 6.34
C HIS A 179 -1.90 -13.04 5.12
N HIS A 180 -2.59 -11.98 4.71
CA HIS A 180 -3.48 -12.01 3.55
C HIS A 180 -2.71 -12.18 2.24
N VAL A 181 -1.66 -11.38 2.02
CA VAL A 181 -0.87 -11.42 0.80
C VAL A 181 -0.15 -12.77 0.66
N LYS A 182 0.37 -13.34 1.75
CA LYS A 182 0.98 -14.68 1.77
C LYS A 182 0.00 -15.76 1.30
N LYS A 183 -1.25 -15.74 1.77
CA LYS A 183 -2.28 -16.70 1.34
C LYS A 183 -2.63 -16.54 -0.13
N LEU A 184 -2.50 -15.32 -0.65
CA LEU A 184 -2.81 -14.99 -2.02
C LEU A 184 -1.70 -15.50 -2.95
N THR A 185 -0.45 -15.10 -2.69
CA THR A 185 0.72 -15.50 -3.49
C THR A 185 1.01 -17.00 -3.38
N ALA A 186 0.68 -17.65 -2.26
CA ALA A 186 0.79 -19.10 -2.13
C ALA A 186 -0.13 -19.88 -3.09
N LYS A 187 -1.19 -19.26 -3.62
CA LYS A 187 -2.08 -19.86 -4.62
C LYS A 187 -1.65 -19.56 -6.05
N GLU A 188 -0.71 -18.66 -6.24
CA GLU A 188 -0.20 -18.30 -7.55
C GLU A 188 0.81 -19.37 -8.03
N PRO A 189 0.82 -19.68 -9.34
CA PRO A 189 1.82 -20.59 -9.87
C PRO A 189 3.22 -19.97 -9.72
N ARG A 190 4.24 -20.82 -9.55
CA ARG A 190 5.65 -20.36 -9.52
C ARG A 190 6.07 -19.64 -10.81
N LEU A 191 5.41 -19.97 -11.92
CA LEU A 191 5.56 -19.31 -13.21
C LEU A 191 4.24 -18.63 -13.57
N LEU A 192 4.23 -17.30 -13.53
CA LEU A 192 3.08 -16.51 -13.93
C LEU A 192 2.94 -16.47 -15.46
N GLU A 193 1.71 -16.34 -15.94
CA GLU A 193 1.38 -16.22 -17.36
C GLU A 193 0.56 -14.94 -17.55
N LEU A 194 1.23 -13.88 -17.98
CA LEU A 194 0.66 -12.55 -18.10
C LEU A 194 0.44 -12.20 -19.57
N GLN A 195 -0.37 -11.17 -19.82
CA GLN A 195 -0.67 -10.67 -21.16
C GLN A 195 -0.33 -9.19 -21.28
N SER A 196 -0.02 -8.73 -22.49
CA SER A 196 0.11 -7.30 -22.76
C SER A 196 -1.26 -6.61 -22.79
N PRO A 197 -1.35 -5.31 -22.41
CA PRO A 197 -0.26 -4.47 -21.93
C PRO A 197 0.18 -4.80 -20.50
N CYS A 198 1.50 -4.84 -20.26
CA CYS A 198 2.10 -5.09 -18.95
C CYS A 198 3.22 -4.08 -18.68
N TYR A 199 3.20 -3.46 -17.51
CA TYR A 199 4.26 -2.58 -17.00
C TYR A 199 5.23 -3.41 -16.16
N VAL A 200 6.47 -3.55 -16.62
CA VAL A 200 7.51 -4.31 -15.93
C VAL A 200 8.42 -3.36 -15.15
N LEU A 201 8.59 -3.62 -13.85
CA LEU A 201 9.40 -2.82 -12.93
C LEU A 201 10.51 -3.69 -12.33
N GLY A 202 11.74 -3.20 -12.39
CA GLY A 202 12.90 -3.81 -11.74
C GLY A 202 13.02 -3.40 -10.27
N ASP A 203 14.25 -3.44 -9.78
CA ASP A 203 14.59 -3.25 -8.37
C ASP A 203 14.08 -1.92 -7.79
N ILE A 204 13.63 -1.99 -6.53
CA ILE A 204 13.19 -0.83 -5.75
C ILE A 204 14.14 -0.58 -4.57
N HIS A 205 14.68 -1.63 -3.94
CA HIS A 205 15.71 -1.56 -2.90
C HIS A 205 15.43 -0.55 -1.79
N GLY A 206 14.25 -0.62 -1.18
CA GLY A 206 13.88 0.30 -0.10
C GLY A 206 14.00 1.78 -0.48
N ASN A 207 13.91 2.12 -1.77
CA ASN A 207 13.93 3.50 -2.26
C ASN A 207 12.51 3.99 -2.43
N LEU A 208 11.98 4.60 -1.37
CA LEU A 208 10.62 5.15 -1.36
C LEU A 208 10.45 6.32 -2.34
N THR A 209 11.53 7.02 -2.70
CA THR A 209 11.48 8.14 -3.65
C THR A 209 11.25 7.64 -5.08
N ASP A 210 11.94 6.57 -5.46
CA ASP A 210 11.77 5.96 -6.78
C ASP A 210 10.40 5.29 -6.91
N LEU A 211 9.91 4.63 -5.84
CA LEU A 211 8.56 4.07 -5.83
C LEU A 211 7.48 5.16 -6.01
N GLU A 212 7.63 6.33 -5.39
CA GLU A 212 6.74 7.48 -5.59
C GLU A 212 6.85 8.02 -7.02
N PHE A 213 8.05 8.06 -7.58
CA PHE A 213 8.26 8.45 -8.96
C PHE A 213 7.47 7.54 -9.92
N PHE A 214 7.55 6.22 -9.75
CA PHE A 214 6.78 5.28 -10.58
C PHE A 214 5.27 5.42 -10.34
N ARG A 215 4.82 5.45 -9.07
CA ARG A 215 3.39 5.63 -8.75
C ARG A 215 2.82 6.87 -9.40
N SER A 216 3.43 8.04 -9.17
CA SER A 216 2.92 9.33 -9.66
C SER A 216 2.88 9.46 -11.19
N ARG A 217 3.58 8.58 -11.92
CA ARG A 217 3.67 8.57 -13.38
C ARG A 217 2.84 7.48 -14.03
N VAL A 218 2.81 6.29 -13.43
CA VAL A 218 2.28 5.08 -14.07
C VAL A 218 0.92 4.70 -13.47
N TRP A 219 0.74 4.76 -12.15
CA TRP A 219 -0.56 4.53 -11.47
C TRP A 219 -0.91 5.64 -10.47
N PRO A 220 -1.06 6.91 -10.93
CA PRO A 220 -1.19 8.06 -10.02
C PRO A 220 -2.46 8.06 -9.17
N ASN A 221 -3.49 7.32 -9.60
CA ASN A 221 -4.73 7.14 -8.87
C ASN A 221 -4.82 5.70 -8.34
N ASP A 222 -5.20 4.77 -9.20
CA ASP A 222 -5.46 3.36 -8.87
C ASP A 222 -4.93 2.49 -10.02
N PRO A 223 -4.16 1.41 -9.75
CA PRO A 223 -3.82 0.40 -10.76
C PRO A 223 -5.03 -0.17 -11.52
N GLN A 224 -6.22 -0.21 -10.93
CA GLN A 224 -7.43 -0.61 -11.66
C GLN A 224 -7.74 0.32 -12.84
N ALA A 225 -7.36 1.60 -12.74
CA ALA A 225 -7.59 2.60 -13.79
C ALA A 225 -6.55 2.58 -14.92
N THR A 226 -5.49 1.76 -14.83
CA THR A 226 -4.50 1.62 -15.90
C THR A 226 -4.93 0.58 -16.92
N ALA A 227 -4.45 0.68 -18.16
CA ALA A 227 -4.77 -0.29 -19.20
C ALA A 227 -4.10 -1.65 -18.96
N GLY A 228 -2.88 -1.64 -18.43
CA GLY A 228 -2.07 -2.84 -18.24
C GLY A 228 -1.96 -3.32 -16.80
N GLU A 229 -1.51 -4.57 -16.69
CA GLU A 229 -1.07 -5.21 -15.45
C GLU A 229 0.34 -4.73 -15.08
N PHE A 230 0.75 -4.96 -13.84
CA PHE A 230 2.06 -4.62 -13.29
C PHE A 230 2.81 -5.89 -12.95
N LEU A 231 4.07 -5.99 -13.35
CA LEU A 231 4.97 -7.06 -12.97
C LEU A 231 6.20 -6.46 -12.31
N PHE A 232 6.39 -6.73 -11.02
CA PHE A 232 7.60 -6.39 -10.29
C PHE A 232 8.57 -7.56 -10.28
N LEU A 233 9.82 -7.31 -10.64
CA LEU A 233 10.87 -8.32 -10.79
C LEU A 233 11.64 -8.65 -9.51
N GLY A 234 11.12 -8.27 -8.34
CA GLY A 234 11.77 -8.50 -7.04
C GLY A 234 12.60 -7.32 -6.56
N ASP A 235 13.43 -7.58 -5.55
CA ASP A 235 14.34 -6.63 -4.91
C ASP A 235 13.62 -5.39 -4.39
N PHE A 236 12.66 -5.65 -3.50
CA PHE A 236 11.88 -4.63 -2.81
C PHE A 236 12.65 -4.01 -1.65
N VAL A 237 13.55 -4.78 -1.03
CA VAL A 237 14.22 -4.44 0.23
C VAL A 237 15.73 -4.29 0.10
N ASP A 238 16.32 -3.87 1.22
CA ASP A 238 17.74 -3.59 1.43
C ASP A 238 18.29 -2.40 0.64
N ARG A 239 19.56 -2.06 0.89
CA ARG A 239 20.32 -0.93 0.32
C ARG A 239 19.77 0.44 0.71
N GLY A 240 18.54 0.75 0.32
CA GLY A 240 17.82 1.96 0.71
C GLY A 240 17.32 1.90 2.15
N LEU A 241 16.90 3.04 2.69
CA LEU A 241 16.55 3.19 4.11
C LEU A 241 15.04 3.02 4.40
N ASP A 242 14.24 2.74 3.37
CA ASP A 242 12.78 2.74 3.46
C ASP A 242 12.16 1.40 2.99
N SER A 243 12.84 0.28 3.25
CA SER A 243 12.36 -1.07 2.95
C SER A 243 11.00 -1.36 3.61
N VAL A 244 10.81 -0.94 4.87
CA VAL A 244 9.55 -1.15 5.61
C VAL A 244 8.35 -0.50 4.91
N PRO A 245 8.32 0.81 4.64
CA PRO A 245 7.19 1.43 3.93
C PRO A 245 7.07 0.98 2.47
N VAL A 246 8.17 0.64 1.78
CA VAL A 246 8.12 0.07 0.42
C VAL A 246 7.37 -1.27 0.41
N VAL A 247 7.78 -2.23 1.25
CA VAL A 247 7.13 -3.54 1.31
C VAL A 247 5.70 -3.42 1.82
N ALA A 248 5.45 -2.57 2.81
CA ALA A 248 4.10 -2.29 3.31
C ALA A 248 3.15 -1.86 2.18
N TYR A 249 3.57 -0.88 1.38
CA TYR A 249 2.80 -0.38 0.25
C TYR A 249 2.58 -1.48 -0.80
N ILE A 250 3.63 -2.15 -1.25
CA ILE A 250 3.55 -3.16 -2.33
C ILE A 250 2.69 -4.37 -1.91
N MET A 251 2.79 -4.84 -0.65
CA MET A 251 1.91 -5.90 -0.15
C MET A 251 0.44 -5.47 -0.13
N ALA A 252 0.16 -4.25 0.33
CA ALA A 252 -1.19 -3.73 0.35
C ALA A 252 -1.75 -3.60 -1.08
N MET A 253 -0.96 -3.07 -2.01
CA MET A 253 -1.34 -2.99 -3.43
C MET A 253 -1.64 -4.36 -4.02
N LYS A 254 -0.88 -5.40 -3.67
CA LYS A 254 -1.16 -6.77 -4.10
C LYS A 254 -2.52 -7.27 -3.62
N VAL A 255 -2.86 -7.04 -2.35
CA VAL A 255 -4.15 -7.44 -1.77
C VAL A 255 -5.31 -6.67 -2.42
N LEU A 256 -5.13 -5.38 -2.68
CA LEU A 256 -6.15 -4.54 -3.31
C LEU A 256 -6.32 -4.83 -4.80
N ASN A 257 -5.28 -5.32 -5.48
CA ASN A 257 -5.22 -5.47 -6.93
C ASN A 257 -4.69 -6.85 -7.37
N PRO A 258 -5.24 -7.97 -6.89
CA PRO A 258 -4.60 -9.27 -7.02
C PRO A 258 -4.42 -9.75 -8.47
N GLY A 259 -5.35 -9.41 -9.36
CA GLY A 259 -5.29 -9.74 -10.79
C GLY A 259 -4.59 -8.69 -11.66
N LYS A 260 -4.00 -7.64 -11.07
CA LYS A 260 -3.28 -6.59 -11.80
C LYS A 260 -1.89 -6.33 -11.25
N TRP A 261 -1.59 -6.75 -10.04
CA TRP A 261 -0.34 -6.46 -9.35
C TRP A 261 0.42 -7.77 -9.17
N TRP A 262 1.38 -8.05 -10.02
CA TRP A 262 2.16 -9.28 -10.01
C TRP A 262 3.56 -9.03 -9.48
N MET A 263 4.08 -9.99 -8.74
CA MET A 263 5.38 -9.88 -8.08
C MET A 263 6.09 -11.21 -8.23
N ILE A 264 7.32 -11.20 -8.72
CA ILE A 264 8.22 -12.34 -8.61
C ILE A 264 9.27 -12.04 -7.53
N ARG A 265 9.92 -13.10 -7.05
CA ARG A 265 10.92 -13.04 -5.99
C ARG A 265 12.27 -12.57 -6.55
N GLY A 266 12.91 -11.61 -5.89
CA GLY A 266 14.32 -11.27 -6.08
C GLY A 266 15.24 -11.98 -5.09
N ASN A 267 16.55 -11.80 -5.22
CA ASN A 267 17.50 -12.40 -4.28
C ASN A 267 17.46 -11.70 -2.91
N HIS A 268 17.08 -10.43 -2.84
CA HIS A 268 16.90 -9.71 -1.57
C HIS A 268 15.64 -10.15 -0.80
N GLU A 269 14.72 -10.86 -1.42
CA GLU A 269 13.58 -11.50 -0.73
C GLU A 269 13.95 -12.86 -0.10
N THR A 270 15.16 -12.96 0.45
CA THR A 270 15.68 -14.14 1.16
C THR A 270 16.24 -13.73 2.52
N ARG A 271 16.06 -14.58 3.54
CA ARG A 271 16.54 -14.30 4.91
C ARG A 271 18.05 -14.12 4.95
N GLU A 272 18.76 -14.86 4.11
CA GLU A 272 20.21 -14.84 3.98
C GLU A 272 20.72 -13.47 3.52
N VAL A 273 19.99 -12.79 2.62
CA VAL A 273 20.37 -11.47 2.10
C VAL A 273 19.82 -10.36 2.98
N ASN A 274 18.50 -10.34 3.22
CA ASN A 274 17.87 -9.24 3.94
C ASN A 274 18.10 -9.27 5.47
N GLY A 275 18.60 -10.39 5.98
CA GLY A 275 19.12 -10.53 7.34
C GLY A 275 20.61 -10.16 7.49
N ASN A 276 21.31 -9.85 6.39
CA ASN A 276 22.73 -9.51 6.42
C ASN A 276 22.97 -8.05 6.88
N THR A 277 22.87 -7.86 8.19
CA THR A 277 23.05 -6.56 8.84
C THR A 277 24.51 -6.07 8.81
N GLU A 278 25.49 -6.96 8.65
CA GLU A 278 26.91 -6.58 8.55
C GLU A 278 27.21 -5.93 7.20
N HIS A 279 26.73 -6.52 6.10
CA HIS A 279 26.99 -6.03 4.75
C HIS A 279 26.16 -4.79 4.41
N TYR A 280 24.85 -4.80 4.72
CA TYR A 280 23.95 -3.70 4.37
C TYR A 280 23.79 -2.65 5.48
N GLN A 281 24.29 -2.90 6.69
CA GLN A 281 24.23 -1.95 7.82
C GLN A 281 22.81 -1.44 8.05
N GLY A 282 22.61 -0.12 8.15
CA GLY A 282 21.29 0.51 8.29
C GLY A 282 20.36 0.29 7.08
N GLY A 283 20.92 -0.11 5.93
CA GLY A 283 20.16 -0.48 4.75
C GLY A 283 19.55 -1.88 4.83
N SER A 284 20.01 -2.79 5.70
CA SER A 284 19.40 -4.13 5.84
C SER A 284 17.94 -4.03 6.29
N PHE A 285 17.05 -4.81 5.69
CA PHE A 285 15.64 -4.89 6.07
C PHE A 285 15.48 -5.32 7.54
N LEU A 286 16.24 -6.33 7.98
CA LEU A 286 16.23 -6.73 9.39
C LEU A 286 16.60 -5.55 10.28
N ASN A 287 17.69 -4.84 9.99
CA ASN A 287 18.09 -3.69 10.80
C ASN A 287 17.01 -2.59 10.82
N GLN A 288 16.39 -2.31 9.68
CA GLN A 288 15.27 -1.36 9.60
C GLN A 288 14.08 -1.79 10.46
N CYS A 289 13.70 -3.07 10.46
CA CYS A 289 12.65 -3.58 11.34
C CYS A 289 13.01 -3.46 12.83
N LEU A 290 14.26 -3.77 13.20
CA LEU A 290 14.74 -3.66 14.59
C LEU A 290 14.73 -2.21 15.06
N GLN A 291 15.18 -1.28 14.21
CA GLN A 291 15.18 0.16 14.54
C GLN A 291 13.77 0.74 14.65
N ALA A 292 12.85 0.36 13.75
CA ALA A 292 11.49 0.89 13.72
C ALA A 292 10.61 0.35 14.86
N PHE A 293 10.80 -0.91 15.26
CA PHE A 293 9.87 -1.63 16.13
C PHE A 293 10.50 -2.20 17.41
N GLY A 294 11.80 -2.06 17.58
CA GLY A 294 12.57 -2.69 18.66
C GLY A 294 12.83 -4.17 18.41
N ASP A 295 13.74 -4.77 19.19
CA ASP A 295 14.30 -6.09 18.89
C ASP A 295 13.25 -7.19 18.73
N HIS A 296 12.31 -7.30 19.67
CA HIS A 296 11.33 -8.39 19.66
C HIS A 296 10.33 -8.24 18.51
N VAL A 297 9.67 -7.08 18.41
CA VAL A 297 8.63 -6.84 17.41
C VAL A 297 9.24 -6.74 16.01
N GLY A 298 10.42 -6.14 15.89
CA GLY A 298 11.17 -6.06 14.63
C GLY A 298 11.48 -7.44 14.05
N ASN A 299 11.93 -8.39 14.88
CA ASN A 299 12.12 -9.78 14.44
C ASN A 299 10.80 -10.45 14.00
N VAL A 300 9.70 -10.19 14.71
CA VAL A 300 8.37 -10.73 14.34
C VAL A 300 7.92 -10.22 12.97
N VAL A 301 8.05 -8.91 12.73
CA VAL A 301 7.71 -8.29 11.43
C VAL A 301 8.62 -8.82 10.32
N TRP A 302 9.94 -8.86 10.56
CA TRP A 302 10.92 -9.35 9.59
C TRP A 302 10.67 -10.81 9.18
N GLU A 303 10.41 -11.70 10.15
CA GLU A 303 10.10 -13.09 9.84
C GLU A 303 8.74 -13.22 9.15
N ALA A 304 7.71 -12.49 9.58
CA ALA A 304 6.39 -12.52 8.94
C ALA A 304 6.50 -12.20 7.44
N VAL A 305 7.18 -11.09 7.11
CA VAL A 305 7.42 -10.65 5.73
C VAL A 305 8.24 -11.69 4.96
N ASN A 306 9.28 -12.28 5.57
CA ASN A 306 10.03 -13.37 4.91
C ASN A 306 9.16 -14.60 4.65
N THR A 307 8.20 -14.95 5.52
CA THR A 307 7.26 -16.04 5.20
C THR A 307 6.30 -15.72 4.06
N PHE A 308 6.04 -14.43 3.80
CA PHE A 308 5.37 -13.98 2.58
C PHE A 308 6.31 -14.12 1.37
N PHE A 309 7.55 -13.63 1.47
CA PHE A 309 8.55 -13.74 0.40
C PHE A 309 8.79 -15.18 -0.06
N ASP A 310 8.75 -16.14 0.86
CA ASP A 310 8.84 -17.58 0.55
C ASP A 310 7.75 -18.06 -0.42
N THR A 311 6.62 -17.35 -0.53
CA THR A 311 5.50 -17.71 -1.41
C THR A 311 5.51 -17.00 -2.75
N LEU A 312 6.34 -15.98 -2.95
CA LEU A 312 6.39 -15.21 -4.20
C LEU A 312 6.77 -16.09 -5.39
N PRO A 313 6.06 -16.03 -6.53
CA PRO A 313 6.46 -16.65 -7.79
C PRO A 313 7.93 -16.39 -8.17
N LEU A 314 8.53 -17.23 -9.00
CA LEU A 314 9.96 -17.13 -9.37
C LEU A 314 10.17 -16.47 -10.72
N ALA A 315 9.20 -16.61 -11.61
CA ALA A 315 9.29 -16.10 -12.96
C ALA A 315 7.89 -15.79 -13.51
N ALA A 316 7.86 -15.09 -14.64
CA ALA A 316 6.66 -14.83 -15.41
C ALA A 316 6.95 -15.00 -16.90
N THR A 317 5.90 -15.18 -17.68
CA THR A 317 5.91 -15.00 -19.13
C THR A 317 4.92 -13.92 -19.51
N ILE A 318 5.24 -13.12 -20.53
CA ILE A 318 4.31 -12.15 -21.14
C ILE A 318 4.07 -12.58 -22.58
N ASP A 319 2.79 -12.79 -22.93
CA ASP A 319 2.33 -13.21 -24.26
C ASP A 319 2.99 -14.51 -24.78
N ASN A 320 3.54 -15.33 -23.87
CA ASN A 320 4.41 -16.48 -24.20
C ASN A 320 5.61 -16.13 -25.09
N GLN A 321 6.04 -14.86 -25.08
CA GLN A 321 7.14 -14.35 -25.91
C GLN A 321 8.29 -13.79 -25.09
N ILE A 322 7.99 -13.20 -23.92
CA ILE A 322 8.99 -12.61 -23.04
C ILE A 322 9.05 -13.45 -21.77
N PHE A 323 10.23 -13.97 -21.44
CA PHE A 323 10.49 -14.61 -20.15
C PHE A 323 11.02 -13.56 -19.18
N CYS A 324 10.38 -13.45 -18.01
CA CYS A 324 10.70 -12.49 -16.97
C CYS A 324 11.18 -13.24 -15.73
N VAL A 325 12.37 -12.89 -15.26
CA VAL A 325 13.02 -13.45 -14.09
C VAL A 325 13.83 -12.34 -13.43
N HIS A 326 14.17 -12.47 -12.15
CA HIS A 326 14.93 -11.45 -11.44
C HIS A 326 16.40 -11.40 -11.91
N GLY A 327 17.14 -12.49 -11.75
CA GLY A 327 18.53 -12.61 -12.17
C GLY A 327 18.64 -13.05 -13.63
N GLY A 328 18.80 -14.36 -13.85
CA GLY A 328 19.09 -14.88 -15.18
C GLY A 328 18.42 -16.20 -15.50
N ILE A 329 18.63 -16.66 -16.73
CA ILE A 329 18.06 -17.91 -17.23
C ILE A 329 18.85 -19.09 -16.64
N PRO A 330 18.21 -20.02 -15.91
CA PRO A 330 18.87 -21.22 -15.41
C PRO A 330 19.40 -22.10 -16.53
N ARG A 331 20.57 -22.70 -16.32
CA ARG A 331 21.18 -23.61 -17.29
C ARG A 331 20.30 -24.81 -17.59
N GLU A 332 19.53 -25.29 -16.62
CA GLU A 332 18.58 -26.39 -16.81
C GLU A 332 17.46 -26.04 -17.79
N LEU A 333 17.15 -24.75 -17.99
CA LEU A 333 16.17 -24.28 -18.98
C LEU A 333 16.77 -24.08 -20.38
N CYS A 334 18.10 -24.16 -20.51
CA CYS A 334 18.81 -24.04 -21.78
C CYS A 334 19.02 -25.38 -22.50
N ALA A 335 18.69 -26.51 -21.86
CA ALA A 335 18.80 -27.82 -22.49
C ALA A 335 17.75 -27.99 -23.62
N HIS A 336 18.10 -28.76 -24.67
CA HIS A 336 17.27 -28.91 -25.88
C HIS A 336 15.82 -29.37 -25.65
N ASP A 337 15.56 -30.08 -24.54
CA ASP A 337 14.23 -30.58 -24.16
C ASP A 337 13.68 -29.92 -22.88
N ALA A 338 14.26 -28.79 -22.47
CA ALA A 338 13.85 -28.13 -21.24
C ALA A 338 12.47 -27.48 -21.39
N SER A 339 11.66 -27.61 -20.34
CA SER A 339 10.33 -26.98 -20.25
C SER A 339 10.30 -26.03 -19.07
N LEU A 340 9.62 -24.88 -19.26
CA LEU A 340 9.29 -23.96 -18.17
C LEU A 340 8.39 -24.60 -17.10
N ASP A 341 7.81 -25.78 -17.37
CA ASP A 341 7.12 -26.61 -16.37
C ASP A 341 8.00 -26.99 -15.18
N LEU A 342 9.34 -27.00 -15.35
CA LEU A 342 10.26 -27.24 -14.24
C LEU A 342 10.11 -26.17 -13.15
N ILE A 343 9.90 -24.91 -13.54
CA ILE A 343 9.67 -23.80 -12.61
C ILE A 343 8.37 -24.03 -11.83
N ARG A 344 7.30 -24.47 -12.52
CA ARG A 344 5.98 -24.75 -11.91
C ARG A 344 6.04 -25.82 -10.82
N ARG A 345 7.04 -26.71 -10.85
CA ARG A 345 7.23 -27.81 -9.90
C ARG A 345 8.05 -27.43 -8.66
N VAL A 346 8.64 -26.23 -8.62
CA VAL A 346 9.37 -25.77 -7.45
C VAL A 346 8.41 -25.63 -6.27
N GLU A 347 8.83 -26.08 -5.09
CA GLU A 347 8.04 -26.05 -3.87
C GLU A 347 7.59 -24.62 -3.52
N CYS A 348 6.37 -24.50 -2.99
CA CYS A 348 5.85 -23.27 -2.39
C CYS A 348 5.20 -23.63 -1.04
N PRO A 349 5.61 -22.99 0.07
CA PRO A 349 6.61 -21.93 0.18
C PRO A 349 8.05 -22.45 0.01
N LEU A 350 8.94 -21.61 -0.51
CA LEU A 350 10.36 -21.91 -0.67
C LEU A 350 11.19 -21.13 0.36
N ARG A 351 11.68 -21.78 1.43
CA ARG A 351 12.39 -21.06 2.50
C ARG A 351 13.81 -20.63 2.17
N SER A 352 14.52 -21.39 1.33
CA SER A 352 15.91 -21.08 0.97
C SER A 352 16.10 -21.11 -0.55
N ALA A 353 16.75 -20.08 -1.07
CA ALA A 353 17.12 -19.97 -2.47
C ALA A 353 18.14 -21.03 -2.90
N GLN A 354 18.89 -21.60 -1.95
CA GLN A 354 19.91 -22.64 -2.20
C GLN A 354 19.30 -24.05 -2.32
N ALA A 355 17.97 -24.17 -2.31
CA ALA A 355 17.28 -25.46 -2.43
C ALA A 355 17.56 -26.18 -3.76
N SER A 356 17.84 -25.43 -4.83
CA SER A 356 18.26 -25.98 -6.12
C SER A 356 19.08 -24.98 -6.92
N GLN A 357 19.95 -25.48 -7.81
CA GLN A 357 20.74 -24.63 -8.70
C GLN A 357 19.84 -23.80 -9.62
N MET A 358 18.77 -24.38 -10.17
CA MET A 358 17.80 -23.66 -10.98
C MET A 358 17.20 -22.43 -10.27
N VAL A 359 16.81 -22.56 -9.00
CA VAL A 359 16.31 -21.40 -8.22
C VAL A 359 17.42 -20.38 -8.00
N TYR A 360 18.61 -20.84 -7.61
CA TYR A 360 19.75 -19.97 -7.40
C TYR A 360 20.05 -19.16 -8.67
N ASP A 361 20.08 -19.80 -9.83
CA ASP A 361 20.34 -19.14 -11.10
C ASP A 361 19.26 -18.10 -11.45
N MET A 362 17.97 -18.41 -11.23
CA MET A 362 16.87 -17.44 -11.41
C MET A 362 17.02 -16.19 -10.53
N LEU A 363 17.62 -16.32 -9.35
CA LEU A 363 17.75 -15.19 -8.41
C LEU A 363 19.09 -14.47 -8.52
N TRP A 364 20.14 -15.10 -9.06
CA TRP A 364 21.53 -14.59 -8.95
C TRP A 364 22.32 -14.54 -10.24
N SER A 365 21.84 -15.14 -11.34
CA SER A 365 22.63 -15.18 -12.57
C SER A 365 22.65 -13.83 -13.26
N ASP A 366 23.83 -13.44 -13.73
CA ASP A 366 24.05 -12.26 -14.57
C ASP A 366 24.34 -12.69 -16.02
N PRO A 367 24.07 -11.83 -17.02
CA PRO A 367 24.50 -12.08 -18.39
C PRO A 367 26.04 -12.10 -18.48
N SER A 368 26.59 -13.13 -19.12
CA SER A 368 28.02 -13.25 -19.42
C SER A 368 28.29 -13.08 -20.90
N THR A 369 29.51 -12.64 -21.24
CA THR A 369 30.04 -12.84 -22.59
C THR A 369 30.38 -14.32 -22.81
N PRO A 370 30.45 -14.80 -24.06
CA PRO A 370 30.86 -16.19 -24.34
C PRO A 370 32.24 -16.55 -23.78
N GLU A 371 33.12 -15.58 -23.58
CA GLU A 371 34.45 -15.79 -22.98
C GLU A 371 34.42 -15.88 -21.45
N GLN A 372 33.34 -15.40 -20.82
CA GLN A 372 33.13 -15.43 -19.36
C GLN A 372 32.30 -16.63 -18.90
N GLU A 373 31.54 -17.25 -19.81
CA GLU A 373 30.79 -18.49 -19.60
C GLU A 373 31.72 -19.71 -19.57
#